data_AF-A0A353QTC4-F1
#
_entry.id   AF-A0A353QTC4-F1
#
_cell.length_a   1.000
_cell.length_b   1.000
_cell.length_c   1.000
_cell.angle_alpha   90.00
_cell.angle_beta   90.00
_cell.angle_gamma   90.00
#
_symmetry.space_group_name_H-M   'P 1'
#
loop_
_entity.id
_entity.type
_entity.pdbx_description
1 polymer ?
#
loop_
_entity_poly.entity_id
_entity_poly.type
_entity_poly.pdbx_seq_one_letter_code
_entity_poly.pdbx_strand_id
1 'polypeptide(L)'
;MTDIWYTEKYNNNLGLTFKIKGTLHCEQSGFQKVEVIETEAYGKMLLLDGLVMTTEKDEFFYHEMISHIPMLAHPNPERVLVVGGGDGGTVREVLKHPSV
;
A
#
# COMPACT_ATOMS: atom_id res chain seq x y z
N MET A 1 -19.62 -1.15 20.90
CA MET A 1 -18.73 -1.48 19.76
C MET A 1 -17.61 -2.34 20.30
N THR A 2 -17.37 -3.49 19.70
CA THR A 2 -16.26 -4.38 20.07
C THR A 2 -14.94 -3.67 19.75
N ASP A 3 -14.00 -3.66 20.69
CA ASP A 3 -12.72 -2.99 20.53
C ASP A 3 -11.75 -3.93 19.81
N ILE A 4 -11.62 -3.78 18.49
CA ILE A 4 -10.79 -4.65 17.65
C ILE A 4 -9.56 -3.87 17.20
N TRP A 5 -8.39 -4.46 17.46
CA TRP A 5 -7.10 -3.90 17.11
C TRP A 5 -6.32 -4.87 16.23
N TYR A 6 -5.70 -4.34 15.19
CA TYR A 6 -4.74 -5.03 14.35
C TYR A 6 -3.32 -4.65 14.78
N THR A 7 -2.43 -5.63 14.92
CA THR A 7 -1.02 -5.39 15.23
C THR A 7 -0.14 -6.05 14.19
N GLU A 8 0.56 -5.23 13.41
CA GLU A 8 1.70 -5.66 12.59
C GLU A 8 2.92 -5.81 13.50
N LYS A 9 3.56 -6.97 13.51
CA LYS A 9 4.79 -7.21 14.28
C LYS A 9 5.98 -7.25 13.33
N TYR A 10 6.94 -6.35 13.51
CA TYR A 10 8.21 -6.39 12.77
C TYR A 10 9.17 -7.42 13.37
N ASN A 11 9.19 -7.51 14.71
CA ASN A 11 9.93 -8.51 15.46
C ASN A 11 9.33 -8.65 16.86
N ASN A 12 9.98 -9.42 17.74
CA ASN A 12 9.51 -9.65 19.12
C ASN A 12 9.49 -8.38 19.99
N ASN A 13 10.14 -7.30 19.56
CA ASN A 13 10.35 -6.08 20.33
C ASN A 13 9.68 -4.84 19.69
N LEU A 14 9.14 -4.94 18.48
CA LEU A 14 8.58 -3.80 17.75
C LEU A 14 7.38 -4.23 16.88
N GLY A 15 6.32 -3.42 16.95
CA GLY A 15 5.16 -3.55 16.08
C GLY A 15 4.37 -2.24 16.01
N LEU A 16 3.47 -2.16 15.02
CA LEU A 16 2.50 -1.08 14.85
C LEU A 16 1.10 -1.61 15.12
N THR A 17 0.30 -0.83 15.82
CA THR A 17 -1.06 -1.21 16.21
C THR A 17 -2.08 -0.19 15.73
N PHE A 18 -3.13 -0.67 15.07
CA PHE A 18 -4.19 0.12 14.47
C PHE A 18 -5.54 -0.34 14.98
N LYS A 19 -6.40 0.60 15.37
CA LYS A 19 -7.80 0.30 15.67
C LYS A 19 -8.56 0.06 14.37
N ILE A 20 -9.33 -1.00 14.30
CA ILE A 20 -10.06 -1.40 13.09
C ILE A 20 -11.56 -1.48 13.33
N LYS A 21 -12.33 -1.13 12.29
CA LYS A 21 -13.78 -1.34 12.23
C LYS A 21 -14.11 -2.79 11.87
N GLY A 22 -13.26 -3.42 11.06
CA GLY A 22 -13.40 -4.83 10.68
C GLY A 22 -12.59 -5.19 9.43
N THR A 23 -12.70 -6.45 9.03
CA THR A 23 -12.11 -6.99 7.80
C THR A 23 -13.10 -6.88 6.64
N LEU A 24 -12.68 -6.27 5.53
CA LEU A 24 -13.47 -6.11 4.32
C LEU A 24 -13.25 -7.25 3.32
N HIS A 25 -12.02 -7.77 3.23
CA HIS A 25 -11.65 -8.88 2.37
C HIS A 25 -10.55 -9.72 3.02
N CYS A 26 -10.58 -11.04 2.83
CA CYS A 26 -9.53 -11.95 3.28
C CYS A 26 -9.48 -13.15 2.33
N GLU A 27 -8.31 -13.40 1.75
CA GLU A 27 -8.11 -14.43 0.74
C GLU A 27 -6.72 -15.04 0.87
N GLN A 28 -6.61 -16.36 0.70
CA GLN A 28 -5.34 -17.03 0.51
C GLN A 28 -5.16 -17.30 -0.99
N SER A 29 -4.21 -16.60 -1.62
CA SER A 29 -3.82 -16.88 -3.00
C SER A 29 -2.80 -18.02 -3.05
N GLY A 30 -2.40 -18.42 -4.27
CA GLY A 30 -1.29 -19.35 -4.48
C GLY A 30 0.09 -18.82 -4.05
N PHE A 31 0.20 -17.53 -3.69
CA PHE A 31 1.47 -16.88 -3.35
C PHE A 31 1.52 -16.33 -1.92
N GLN A 32 0.43 -15.70 -1.48
CA GLN A 32 0.37 -14.95 -0.21
C GLN A 32 -1.08 -14.76 0.26
N LYS A 33 -1.23 -14.46 1.54
CA LYS A 33 -2.51 -14.05 2.14
C LYS A 33 -2.76 -12.58 1.83
N VAL A 34 -3.92 -12.26 1.27
CA VAL A 34 -4.35 -10.90 0.91
C VAL A 34 -5.50 -10.50 1.81
N GLU A 35 -5.35 -9.39 2.53
CA GLU A 35 -6.40 -8.86 3.39
C GLU A 35 -6.62 -7.38 3.17
N VAL A 36 -7.87 -6.95 3.22
CA VAL A 36 -8.23 -5.54 3.28
C VAL A 36 -9.00 -5.32 4.56
N ILE A 37 -8.48 -4.48 5.44
CA ILE A 37 -9.12 -4.09 6.70
C ILE A 37 -9.48 -2.61 6.66
N GLU A 38 -10.54 -2.21 7.38
CA GLU A 38 -10.88 -0.80 7.54
C GLU A 38 -10.40 -0.32 8.91
N THR A 39 -9.45 0.61 8.90
CA THR A 39 -8.93 1.24 10.12
C THR A 39 -9.72 2.49 10.49
N GLU A 40 -9.75 2.84 11.78
CA GLU A 40 -10.35 4.10 12.24
C GLU A 40 -9.51 5.31 11.81
N ALA A 41 -8.18 5.18 11.85
CA ALA A 41 -7.26 6.30 11.65
C ALA A 41 -6.92 6.55 10.17
N TYR A 42 -6.74 5.50 9.36
CA TYR A 42 -6.11 5.56 8.03
C TYR A 42 -7.01 5.08 6.88
N GLY A 43 -8.29 4.79 7.13
CA GLY A 43 -9.21 4.27 6.11
C GLY A 43 -8.89 2.82 5.77
N LYS A 44 -9.09 2.42 4.51
CA LYS A 44 -8.79 1.06 4.05
C LYS A 44 -7.28 0.80 4.06
N MET A 45 -6.88 -0.36 4.55
CA MET A 45 -5.49 -0.80 4.62
C MET A 45 -5.36 -2.16 3.95
N LEU A 46 -4.46 -2.25 2.98
CA LEU A 46 -4.08 -3.50 2.32
C LEU A 46 -2.95 -4.16 3.09
N LEU A 47 -3.15 -5.44 3.38
CA LEU A 47 -2.18 -6.29 4.03
C LEU A 47 -1.81 -7.45 3.10
N LEU A 48 -0.52 -7.81 3.09
CA LEU A 48 -0.02 -9.02 2.46
C LEU A 48 0.77 -9.81 3.51
N ASP A 49 0.38 -11.06 3.76
CA ASP A 49 0.94 -11.92 4.81
C ASP A 49 1.00 -11.28 6.20
N GLY A 50 0.03 -10.40 6.50
CA GLY A 50 -0.03 -9.67 7.77
C GLY A 50 0.93 -8.47 7.86
N LEU A 51 1.54 -8.05 6.76
CA LEU A 51 2.36 -6.83 6.69
C LEU A 51 1.59 -5.70 6.01
N VAL A 52 1.77 -4.48 6.48
CA VAL A 52 1.09 -3.30 5.94
C VAL A 52 1.73 -2.91 4.61
N MET A 53 0.94 -2.95 3.53
CA MET A 53 1.41 -2.53 2.21
C MET A 53 1.10 -1.07 1.93
N THR A 54 -0.16 -0.67 2.15
CA THR A 54 -0.63 0.68 1.84
C THR A 54 -1.89 1.03 2.63
N THR A 55 -2.08 2.31 2.94
CA THR A 55 -3.31 2.83 3.56
C THR A 55 -3.89 3.97 2.74
N GLU A 56 -5.22 4.03 2.69
CA GLU A 56 -5.97 4.99 1.87
C GLU A 56 -5.59 6.46 2.14
N LYS A 57 -5.26 6.82 3.38
CA LYS A 57 -5.00 8.23 3.73
C LYS A 57 -3.58 8.70 3.48
N ASP A 58 -2.60 7.81 3.37
CA ASP A 58 -1.18 8.21 3.36
C ASP A 58 -0.33 7.56 2.27
N GLU A 59 -0.91 6.67 1.46
CA GLU A 59 -0.22 5.98 0.37
C GLU A 59 0.47 6.92 -0.64
N PHE A 60 -0.06 8.13 -0.80
CA PHE A 60 0.49 9.14 -1.70
C PHE A 60 1.93 9.51 -1.33
N PHE A 61 2.32 9.50 -0.05
CA PHE A 61 3.70 9.78 0.34
C PHE A 61 4.67 8.76 -0.26
N TYR A 62 4.31 7.48 -0.24
CA TYR A 62 5.13 6.41 -0.81
C TYR A 62 5.10 6.46 -2.34
N HIS A 63 3.90 6.53 -2.93
CA HIS A 63 3.73 6.43 -4.38
C HIS A 63 4.27 7.63 -5.15
N GLU A 64 4.10 8.86 -4.64
CA GLU A 64 4.68 10.04 -5.27
C GLU A 64 6.21 9.98 -5.23
N MET A 65 6.80 9.59 -4.10
CA MET A 65 8.26 9.55 -3.95
C MET A 65 8.91 8.48 -4.83
N ILE A 66 8.35 7.27 -4.88
CA ILE A 66 8.91 6.20 -5.72
C ILE A 66 8.72 6.45 -7.21
N SER A 67 7.69 7.21 -7.60
CA SER A 67 7.35 7.44 -9.01
C SER A 67 7.92 8.75 -9.55
N HIS A 68 7.71 9.87 -8.88
CA HIS A 68 8.05 11.19 -9.43
C HIS A 68 9.55 11.46 -9.45
N ILE A 69 10.32 10.95 -8.49
CA ILE A 69 11.79 11.12 -8.48
C ILE A 69 12.43 10.60 -9.78
N PRO A 70 12.26 9.31 -10.17
CA PRO A 70 12.85 8.82 -11.41
C PRO A 70 12.24 9.47 -12.66
N MET A 71 10.93 9.75 -12.66
CA MET A 71 10.24 10.34 -13.81
C MET A 71 10.70 11.77 -14.12
N LEU A 72 10.94 12.58 -13.08
CA LEU A 72 11.44 13.95 -13.24
C LEU A 72 12.95 14.01 -13.51
N ALA A 73 13.70 12.97 -13.13
CA ALA A 73 15.14 12.89 -13.38
C ALA A 73 15.49 12.46 -14.82
N HIS A 74 14.60 11.69 -15.47
CA HIS A 74 14.79 11.27 -16.86
C HIS A 74 14.33 12.37 -17.82
N PRO A 75 15.08 12.69 -18.90
CA PRO A 75 14.75 13.82 -19.77
C PRO A 75 13.46 13.65 -20.58
N ASN A 76 13.08 12.41 -20.91
CA ASN A 76 11.84 12.10 -21.65
C ASN A 76 11.42 10.63 -21.43
N PRO A 77 10.80 10.28 -20.28
CA PRO A 77 10.40 8.91 -19.99
C PRO A 77 9.15 8.52 -20.78
N GLU A 78 9.29 7.58 -21.72
CA GLU A 78 8.18 7.12 -22.59
C GLU A 78 7.74 5.67 -22.32
N ARG A 79 8.62 4.83 -21.77
CA ARG A 79 8.34 3.42 -21.51
C ARG A 79 8.81 3.09 -20.11
N VAL A 80 7.86 2.77 -19.25
CA VAL A 80 8.10 2.50 -17.84
C VAL A 80 7.71 1.06 -17.52
N LEU A 81 8.61 0.33 -16.85
CA LEU A 81 8.33 -0.99 -16.31
C LEU A 81 8.19 -0.87 -14.78
N VAL A 82 7.02 -1.22 -14.26
CA VAL A 82 6.79 -1.37 -12.82
C VAL A 82 6.79 -2.87 -12.51
N VAL A 83 7.66 -3.30 -11.58
CA VAL A 83 7.71 -4.69 -11.09
C VAL A 83 7.16 -4.71 -9.67
N GLY A 84 6.11 -5.51 -9.43
CA GLY A 84 5.32 -5.41 -8.20
C GLY A 84 4.21 -4.37 -8.33
N GLY A 85 3.96 -3.57 -7.29
CA GLY A 85 2.99 -2.47 -7.33
C GLY A 85 1.55 -2.91 -7.64
N GLY A 86 1.16 -4.10 -7.15
CA GLY A 86 -0.13 -4.72 -7.48
C GLY A 86 -1.36 -3.96 -6.96
N ASP A 87 -1.18 -3.04 -6.03
CA ASP A 87 -2.20 -2.10 -5.55
C ASP A 87 -2.48 -0.96 -6.57
N GLY A 88 -1.57 -0.75 -7.53
CA GLY A 88 -1.72 0.20 -8.63
C GLY A 88 -1.30 1.64 -8.33
N GLY A 89 -0.90 1.98 -7.09
CA GLY A 89 -0.53 3.34 -6.71
C GLY A 89 0.66 3.88 -7.52
N THR A 90 1.72 3.09 -7.72
CA THR A 90 2.86 3.49 -8.55
C THR A 90 2.45 3.78 -9.99
N VAL A 91 1.65 2.91 -10.61
CA VAL A 91 1.23 3.10 -12.02
C VAL A 91 0.33 4.33 -12.15
N ARG A 92 -0.55 4.58 -11.17
CA ARG A 92 -1.37 5.80 -11.12
C ARG A 92 -0.50 7.06 -11.14
N GLU A 93 0.59 7.09 -10.37
CA GLU A 93 1.50 8.24 -10.30
C GLU A 93 2.37 8.38 -11.56
N VAL A 94 2.84 7.27 -12.13
CA VAL A 94 3.57 7.27 -13.41
C VAL A 94 2.72 7.85 -14.53
N LEU A 95 1.44 7.47 -14.62
CA LEU A 95 0.51 7.95 -15.66
C LEU A 95 0.14 9.43 -15.54
N LYS A 96 0.57 10.13 -14.48
CA LYS A 96 0.46 11.61 -14.42
C LYS A 96 1.49 12.33 -15.30
N HIS A 97 2.51 11.62 -15.82
CA HIS A 97 3.53 12.17 -16.70
C HIS A 97 3.12 12.01 -18.18
N PRO A 98 2.83 13.10 -18.92
CA PRO A 98 2.23 13.02 -20.26
C PRO A 98 3.08 12.34 -21.34
N SER A 99 4.37 12.12 -21.08
CA SER A 99 5.30 11.48 -22.02
C SER A 99 5.16 9.96 -22.06
N VAL A 100 4.52 9.35 -21.06
CA VAL A 100 4.29 7.91 -20.91
C VAL A 100 3.02 7.47 -21.65
#